data_AF-A0A1C2XYN6-F1
#
_entry.id   AF-A0A1C2XYN6-F1
#
_cell.length_a   1.000
_cell.length_b   1.000
_cell.length_c   1.000
_cell.angle_alpha   90.00
_cell.angle_beta   90.00
_cell.angle_gamma   90.00
#
_symmetry.space_group_name_H-M   'P 1'
#
loop_
_entity.id
_entity.type
_entity.pdbx_description
1 polymer ?
#
loop_
_entity_poly.entity_id
_entity_poly.type
_entity_poly.pdbx_seq_one_letter_code
_entity_poly.pdbx_strand_id
1 'polypeptide(L)'
;MFQKQTKALISIVTLFLGGVLFVYVGFFRGRDIAISVSRPEGANGWTTSQELISSCIYFPIIIGVSLILLSIIFSSVLFIHWINKSN
;
A
#
# COMPACT_ATOMS: atom_id res chain seq x y z
N MET A 1 20.12 10.94 -20.14
CA MET A 1 20.16 9.61 -19.47
C MET A 1 19.80 9.74 -17.98
N PHE A 2 20.43 10.67 -17.25
CA PHE A 2 20.13 10.98 -15.84
C PHE A 2 18.64 11.18 -15.52
N GLN A 3 17.90 11.99 -16.28
CA GLN A 3 16.47 12.22 -16.02
C GLN A 3 15.61 10.94 -16.01
N LYS A 4 15.95 9.93 -16.82
CA LYS A 4 15.20 8.66 -16.84
C LYS A 4 15.48 7.83 -15.59
N GLN A 5 16.73 7.84 -15.10
CA GLN A 5 17.15 7.12 -13.90
C GLN A 5 16.56 7.76 -12.64
N THR A 6 16.56 9.10 -12.56
CA THR A 6 15.92 9.83 -11.45
C THR A 6 14.42 9.56 -11.39
N LYS A 7 13.72 9.56 -12.53
CA LYS A 7 12.29 9.22 -12.57
C LYS A 7 12.01 7.79 -12.09
N ALA A 8 12.84 6.82 -12.48
CA ALA A 8 12.69 5.44 -12.03
C ALA A 8 12.89 5.31 -10.51
N LEU A 9 13.90 5.97 -9.95
CA LEU A 9 14.14 6.01 -8.50
C LEU A 9 12.95 6.64 -7.75
N ILE A 10 12.44 7.78 -8.23
CA ILE A 10 11.26 8.43 -7.64
C ILE A 10 10.07 7.46 -7.66
N SER A 11 9.82 6.75 -8.77
CA SER A 11 8.74 5.77 -8.85
C SER A 11 8.90 4.63 -7.83
N ILE A 12 10.12 4.11 -7.64
CA ILE A 12 10.40 3.05 -6.64
C ILE A 12 10.09 3.56 -5.24
N VAL A 13 10.59 4.75 -4.88
CA VAL A 13 10.37 5.35 -3.56
C VAL A 13 8.89 5.61 -3.32
N THR A 14 8.18 6.15 -4.31
CA THR A 14 6.73 6.40 -4.21
C THR A 14 5.94 5.11 -4.04
N LEU A 15 6.26 4.06 -4.80
CA LEU A 15 5.61 2.74 -4.64
C LEU A 15 5.84 2.16 -3.25
N PHE A 16 7.08 2.22 -2.76
CA PHE A 16 7.44 1.70 -1.45
C PHE A 16 6.72 2.46 -0.33
N LEU A 17 6.82 3.79 -0.33
CA LEU A 17 6.17 4.64 0.68
C LEU A 17 4.65 4.54 0.61
N GLY A 18 4.08 4.50 -0.59
CA GLY A 18 2.65 4.26 -0.79
C GLY A 18 2.22 2.91 -0.20
N GLY A 19 2.99 1.84 -0.49
CA GLY A 19 2.74 0.52 0.08
C GLY A 19 2.78 0.51 1.61
N VAL A 20 3.79 1.14 2.22
CA VAL A 20 3.89 1.30 3.69
C VAL A 20 2.69 2.05 4.25
N LEU A 21 2.23 3.11 3.58
CA LEU A 21 1.06 3.87 3.99
C LEU A 21 -0.22 3.02 3.97
N PHE A 22 -0.44 2.22 2.92
CA PHE A 22 -1.59 1.30 2.85
C PHE A 22 -1.55 0.23 3.94
N VAL A 23 -0.38 -0.34 4.22
CA VAL A 23 -0.18 -1.28 5.34
C VAL A 23 -0.51 -0.59 6.67
N TYR A 24 -0.01 0.62 6.89
CA TYR A 24 -0.28 1.41 8.08
C TYR A 24 -1.78 1.68 8.26
N VAL A 25 -2.47 2.09 7.19
CA VAL A 25 -3.92 2.32 7.22
C VAL A 25 -4.67 1.05 7.62
N GLY A 26 -4.34 -0.10 7.02
CA GLY A 26 -5.03 -1.35 7.37
C GLY A 26 -4.81 -1.75 8.84
N PHE A 27 -3.58 -1.72 9.34
CA PHE A 27 -3.29 -2.11 10.73
C PHE A 27 -3.84 -1.13 11.77
N PHE A 28 -3.70 0.19 11.56
CA PHE A 28 -4.03 1.19 12.59
C PHE A 28 -5.42 1.81 12.44
N ARG A 29 -6.00 1.82 11.22
CA ARG A 29 -7.27 2.49 10.94
C ARG A 29 -8.37 1.56 10.42
N GLY A 30 -8.06 0.31 10.08
CA GLY A 30 -9.03 -0.60 9.44
C GLY A 30 -10.31 -0.80 10.25
N ARG A 31 -10.21 -0.92 11.59
CA ARG A 31 -11.40 -1.01 12.47
C ARG A 31 -12.23 0.27 12.46
N ASP A 32 -11.60 1.43 12.63
CA ASP A 32 -12.30 2.73 12.68
C ASP A 32 -13.03 3.00 11.36
N ILE A 33 -12.39 2.64 10.23
CA ILE A 33 -12.98 2.74 8.90
C ILE A 33 -14.22 1.85 8.81
N ALA A 34 -14.14 0.58 9.21
CA ALA A 34 -15.29 -0.32 9.18
C ALA A 34 -16.46 0.17 10.03
N ILE A 35 -16.17 0.69 11.23
CA ILE A 35 -17.18 1.25 12.13
C ILE A 35 -17.82 2.48 11.49
N SER A 36 -17.01 3.40 10.96
CA SER A 36 -17.51 4.62 10.32
C SER A 36 -18.34 4.34 9.07
N VAL A 37 -17.92 3.38 8.23
CA VAL A 37 -18.60 3.05 6.97
C VAL A 37 -19.89 2.27 7.19
N SER A 38 -19.96 1.44 8.23
CA SER A 38 -21.16 0.67 8.56
C SER A 38 -22.24 1.48 9.29
N ARG A 39 -21.95 2.71 9.70
CA ARG A 39 -22.87 3.53 10.49
C ARG A 39 -24.10 3.93 9.67
N PRO A 40 -25.32 3.56 10.09
CA PRO A 40 -26.54 4.11 9.52
C PRO A 40 -26.70 5.61 9.87
N GLU A 41 -27.23 6.40 8.95
CA GLU A 41 -27.47 7.83 9.21
C GLU A 41 -28.39 8.04 10.41
N GLY A 42 -27.98 8.92 11.33
CA GLY A 42 -28.75 9.25 12.54
C GLY A 42 -28.75 8.20 13.65
N ALA A 43 -28.06 7.07 13.49
CA ALA A 43 -28.00 6.05 14.55
C ALA A 43 -27.03 6.45 15.69
N ASN A 44 -27.51 6.32 16.94
CA ASN A 44 -26.72 6.51 18.16
C ASN A 44 -25.97 5.23 18.60
N GLY A 45 -26.35 4.07 18.07
CA GLY A 45 -25.69 2.79 18.29
C GLY A 45 -25.98 1.83 17.14
N TRP A 46 -24.96 1.12 16.69
CA TRP A 46 -25.06 0.08 15.67
C TRP A 46 -23.98 -0.97 15.92
N THR A 47 -24.15 -2.14 15.31
CA THR A 47 -23.17 -3.22 15.35
C THR A 47 -22.49 -3.33 14.01
N THR A 48 -21.16 -3.30 14.01
CA THR A 48 -20.34 -3.58 12.82
C THR A 48 -20.00 -5.06 12.79
N SER A 49 -20.21 -5.72 11.66
CA SER A 49 -19.87 -7.13 11.51
C SER A 49 -18.35 -7.35 11.55
N GLN A 50 -17.92 -8.49 12.11
CA GLN A 50 -16.51 -8.81 12.24
C GLN A 50 -15.86 -9.07 10.87
N GLU A 51 -16.63 -9.53 9.89
CA GLU A 51 -16.20 -9.73 8.51
C GLU A 51 -15.89 -8.39 7.83
N LEU A 52 -16.70 -7.35 8.09
CA LEU A 52 -16.45 -6.03 7.53
C LEU A 52 -15.19 -5.40 8.15
N ILE A 53 -15.02 -5.53 9.47
CA ILE A 53 -13.81 -5.09 10.17
C ILE A 53 -12.57 -5.78 9.58
N SER A 54 -12.63 -7.11 9.44
CA SER A 54 -11.53 -7.89 8.87
C SER A 54 -11.22 -7.46 7.43
N SER A 55 -12.25 -7.23 6.62
CA SER A 55 -12.07 -6.78 5.23
C SER A 55 -11.41 -5.40 5.16
N CYS A 56 -11.83 -4.45 5.99
CA CYS A 56 -11.22 -3.11 6.04
C CYS A 56 -9.78 -3.10 6.61
N ILE A 57 -9.39 -4.12 7.38
CA ILE A 57 -8.00 -4.29 7.84
C ILE A 57 -7.15 -4.93 6.75
N TYR A 58 -7.55 -6.11 6.26
CA TYR A 58 -6.71 -6.92 5.40
C TYR A 58 -6.64 -6.41 3.96
N PHE A 59 -7.70 -5.79 3.43
CA PHE A 59 -7.70 -5.31 2.06
C PHE A 59 -6.63 -4.22 1.82
N PRO A 60 -6.53 -3.16 2.63
CA PRO A 60 -5.42 -2.20 2.52
C PRO A 60 -4.04 -2.85 2.77
N ILE A 61 -3.94 -3.79 3.72
CA ILE A 61 -2.66 -4.49 3.99
C ILE A 61 -2.19 -5.26 2.76
N ILE A 62 -3.07 -6.05 2.14
CA ILE A 62 -2.73 -6.85 0.95
C ILE A 62 -2.24 -5.93 -0.17
N ILE A 63 -2.98 -4.84 -0.45
CA ILE A 63 -2.56 -3.84 -1.44
C ILE A 63 -1.19 -3.27 -1.09
N GLY A 64 -0.98 -2.87 0.16
CA GLY A 64 0.26 -2.27 0.61
C GLY A 64 1.46 -3.22 0.49
N VAL A 65 1.30 -4.49 0.89
CA VAL A 65 2.32 -5.53 0.75
C VAL A 65 2.61 -5.80 -0.73
N SER A 66 1.60 -5.88 -1.59
CA SER A 66 1.79 -6.04 -3.03
C SER A 66 2.59 -4.89 -3.64
N LEU A 67 2.35 -3.64 -3.22
CA LEU A 67 3.10 -2.46 -3.69
C LEU A 67 4.57 -2.49 -3.23
N ILE A 68 4.83 -2.91 -1.98
CA ILE A 68 6.20 -3.06 -1.46
C ILE A 68 6.95 -4.16 -2.23
N LEU A 69 6.31 -5.31 -2.49
CA LEU A 69 6.92 -6.37 -3.28
C LEU A 69 7.22 -5.90 -4.70
N LEU A 70 6.29 -5.17 -5.32
CA LEU A 70 6.48 -4.59 -6.64
C LEU A 70 7.65 -3.60 -6.67
N SER A 71 7.81 -2.75 -5.66
CA SER A 71 8.92 -1.79 -5.60
C SER A 71 10.26 -2.51 -5.47
N ILE A 72 10.34 -3.59 -4.69
CA ILE A 72 11.55 -4.40 -4.52
C ILE A 72 11.91 -5.09 -5.84
N ILE A 73 10.95 -5.76 -6.50
CA ILE A 73 11.17 -6.42 -7.78
C ILE A 73 11.62 -5.41 -8.83
N PHE A 74 10.94 -4.27 -8.93
CA PHE A 74 11.28 -3.24 -9.90
C PHE A 74 12.68 -2.66 -9.64
N SER A 75 13.04 -2.42 -8.37
CA SER A 75 14.38 -1.98 -7.99
C SER A 75 15.46 -3.00 -8.38
N SER A 76 15.23 -4.29 -8.13
CA SER A 76 16.17 -5.36 -8.45
C SER A 76 16.40 -5.48 -9.97
N VAL A 77 15.33 -5.46 -10.76
CA VAL A 77 15.41 -5.51 -12.24
C VAL A 77 16.17 -4.30 -12.78
N LEU A 78 15.88 -3.10 -12.26
CA LEU A 78 16.53 -1.87 -12.69
C LEU A 78 18.04 -1.89 -12.38
N PHE A 79 18.42 -2.38 -11.20
CA PHE A 79 19.80 -2.49 -10.78
C PHE A 79 20.60 -3.48 -11.64
N ILE A 80 20.04 -4.66 -11.91
CA ILE A 80 20.65 -5.66 -12.81
C ILE A 80 20.84 -5.08 -14.22
N HIS A 81 19.82 -4.39 -14.75
CA HIS A 81 19.90 -3.77 -16.07
C HIS A 81 21.01 -2.70 -16.14
N TRP A 82 21.21 -1.92 -15.07
CA TRP A 82 22.27 -0.91 -15.03
C TRP A 82 23.66 -1.52 -14.95
N ILE A 83 23.86 -2.58 -14.16
CA ILE A 83 25.14 -3.30 -14.09
C ILE A 83 25.48 -3.90 -15.46
N ASN A 84 24.56 -4.63 -16.08
CA ASN A 84 24.80 -5.29 -17.37
C ASN A 84 25.01 -4.30 -18.52
N LYS A 85 24.53 -3.06 -18.40
CA LYS A 85 24.78 -2.00 -19.38
C LYS A 85 26.14 -1.32 -19.18
N SER A 86 26.74 -1.44 -17.99
CA SER A 86 28.01 -0.82 -17.65
C SER A 86 29.23 -1.69 -17.97
N ASN A 87 29.03 -2.99 -18.18
CA ASN A 87 30.01 -3.93 -18.75
C ASN A 87 29.85 -4.01 -20.27
#